data_AF-A0A8T4J5H4-F1
#
_entry.id   AF-A0A8T4J5H4-F1
#
_cell.length_a   1.000
_cell.length_b   1.000
_cell.length_c   1.000
_cell.angle_alpha   90.00
_cell.angle_beta   90.00
_cell.angle_gamma   90.00
#
_symmetry.space_group_name_H-M   'P 1'
#
loop_
_entity.id
_entity.type
_entity.pdbx_description
1 polymer ?
#
loop_
_entity_poly.entity_id
_entity_poly.type
_entity_poly.pdbx_seq_one_letter_code
_entity_poly.pdbx_strand_id
1 'polypeptide(L)' 'MYSVCFVCTGNICRSPMAEAVFRARVEEAGLDDLVTTSSAGTGSWHVGDPADPRTSAALGAA' A
#
# COMPACT_ATOMS: atom_id res chain seq x y z
N MET A 1 -7.83 -7.92 -16.16
CA MET A 1 -6.78 -7.51 -15.20
C MET A 1 -7.25 -6.24 -14.51
N TYR A 2 -7.24 -6.23 -13.19
CA TYR A 2 -7.73 -5.12 -12.36
C TYR A 2 -6.54 -4.38 -11.74
N SER A 3 -6.63 -3.06 -11.68
CA SER A 3 -5.62 -2.21 -11.03
C SER A 3 -6.29 -1.46 -9.88
N VAL A 4 -5.74 -1.59 -8.68
CA VAL A 4 -6.24 -0.93 -7.48
C VAL A 4 -5.21 0.07 -6.97
N CYS A 5 -5.60 1.33 -6.82
CA CYS A 5 -4.75 2.39 -6.26
C CYS A 5 -5.32 2.87 -4.93
N PHE A 6 -4.54 2.72 -3.85
CA PHE A 6 -4.88 3.23 -2.54
C PHE A 6 -4.39 4.67 -2.39
N VAL A 7 -5.28 5.60 -2.08
CA VAL A 7 -4.94 7.03 -2.01
C VAL A 7 -5.12 7.55 -0.59
N CYS A 8 -4.11 8.25 -0.07
CA CYS A 8 -4.25 9.05 1.14
C CYS A 8 -3.59 10.42 0.95
N THR A 9 -3.52 11.24 2.01
CA THR A 9 -2.99 12.60 1.89
C THR A 9 -1.50 12.65 1.48
N GLY A 10 -0.66 11.78 2.06
CA GLY A 10 0.80 11.91 1.97
C GLY A 10 1.55 10.65 1.56
N ASN A 11 0.87 9.56 1.21
CA ASN A 11 1.48 8.28 0.80
C ASN A 11 2.56 7.66 1.69
N ILE A 12 2.57 7.94 2.99
CA ILE A 12 3.57 7.37 3.92
C ILE A 12 2.97 6.47 5.01
N CYS A 13 1.66 6.51 5.23
CA CYS A 13 1.05 5.75 6.33
C CYS A 13 -0.13 4.89 5.88
N ARG A 14 -1.30 5.51 5.66
CA ARG A 14 -2.54 4.78 5.39
C ARG A 14 -2.54 4.05 4.05
N SER A 15 -2.16 4.71 2.96
CA SER A 15 -2.20 4.10 1.62
C SER A 15 -1.13 3.01 1.41
N PRO A 16 0.15 3.16 1.83
CA PRO A 16 1.10 2.04 1.78
C PRO A 16 0.67 0.85 2.64
N MET A 17 0.06 1.11 3.81
CA MET A 17 -0.46 0.05 4.67
C MET A 17 -1.60 -0.73 3.99
N ALA A 18 -2.56 -0.01 3.40
CA ALA A 18 -3.67 -0.63 2.69
C ALA A 18 -3.19 -1.45 1.49
N GLU A 19 -2.22 -0.94 0.73
CA GLU A 19 -1.60 -1.66 -0.37
C GLU A 19 -0.95 -2.96 0.10
N ALA A 20 -0.11 -2.91 1.13
CA ALA A 20 0.59 -4.09 1.65
C ALA A 20 -0.39 -5.16 2.17
N VAL A 21 -1.39 -4.75 2.95
CA VAL A 21 -2.41 -5.67 3.49
C VAL A 21 -3.25 -6.28 2.37
N PHE A 22 -3.69 -5.46 1.41
CA PHE A 22 -4.53 -5.95 0.31
C PHE A 22 -3.76 -6.89 -0.62
N ARG A 23 -2.49 -6.58 -0.95
CA ARG A 23 -1.64 -7.46 -1.74
C ARG A 23 -1.50 -8.84 -1.09
N ALA A 24 -1.23 -8.90 0.22
CA ALA A 24 -1.16 -10.17 0.94
C ALA A 24 -2.47 -10.97 0.84
N ARG A 25 -3.64 -10.31 0.95
CA ARG A 25 -4.95 -10.97 0.78
C ARG A 25 -5.21 -11.46 -0.65
N VAL A 26 -4.74 -10.72 -1.66
CA VAL A 26 -4.84 -11.12 -3.07
C VAL A 26 -4.01 -12.37 -3.35
N GLU A 27 -2.78 -12.41 -2.83
CA GLU A 27 -1.89 -13.57 -2.92
C GLU A 27 -2.50 -14.78 -2.19
N GLU A 28 -3.01 -14.60 -0.96
CA GLU A 28 -3.71 -15.66 -0.20
C GLU A 28 -4.95 -16.21 -0.94
N ALA A 29 -5.60 -15.38 -1.76
CA ALA A 29 -6.75 -15.77 -2.57
C ALA A 29 -6.39 -16.39 -3.93
N GLY A 30 -5.11 -16.43 -4.31
CA GLY A 30 -4.65 -16.90 -5.62
C GLY A 30 -5.09 -16.01 -6.79
N LEU A 31 -5.16 -14.70 -6.56
CA LEU A 31 -5.64 -13.71 -7.54
C LEU A 31 -4.53 -12.77 -8.03
N ASP A 32 -3.28 -13.04 -7.70
CA ASP A 32 -2.10 -12.22 -8.00
C ASP A 32 -1.85 -12.04 -9.51
N ASP A 33 -2.25 -13.01 -10.34
CA ASP A 33 -2.22 -12.89 -11.80
C ASP A 33 -3.28 -11.92 -12.36
N LEU A 34 -4.31 -11.60 -11.58
CA LEU A 34 -5.47 -10.82 -12.03
C LEU A 34 -5.48 -9.40 -11.50
N VAL A 35 -4.77 -9.12 -10.39
CA VAL A 35 -4.86 -7.87 -9.64
C VAL A 35 -3.48 -7.27 -9.41
N THR A 36 -3.29 -6.04 -9.86
CA THR A 36 -2.13 -5.22 -9.51
C THR A 36 -2.50 -4.14 -8.52
N THR A 37 -1.56 -3.78 -7.65
CA THR A 37 -1.76 -2.77 -6.59
C THR A 37 -0.77 -1.63 -6.71
N SER A 38 -1.19 -0.45 -6.25
CA SER A 38 -0.33 0.72 -6.08
C SER A 38 -0.86 1.59 -4.95
N SER A 39 -0.05 2.52 -4.45
CA SER A 39 -0.47 3.57 -3.51
C SER A 39 0.02 4.95 -3.93
N ALA A 40 -0.77 5.99 -3.63
CA ALA A 40 -0.47 7.37 -3.99
C ALA A 40 -0.90 8.38 -2.92
N GLY A 41 -0.30 9.58 -3.00
CA GLY A 41 -0.60 10.73 -2.15
C GLY A 41 -1.39 11.78 -2.93
N THR A 42 -2.36 12.44 -2.31
CA THR A 42 -3.04 13.59 -2.94
C THR A 42 -2.16 14.83 -3.01
N GLY A 43 -1.10 14.91 -2.21
CA GLY A 43 -0.08 15.94 -2.34
C GLY A 43 1.33 15.38 -2.35
N SER A 44 2.27 16.26 -2.68
CA SER A 44 3.63 15.89 -3.10
C SER A 44 4.71 16.00 -2.02
N TRP A 45 4.33 16.25 -0.76
CA TRP A 45 5.27 16.54 0.34
C TRP A 45 6.26 15.41 0.63
N HIS A 46 5.90 14.16 0.32
CA HIS A 46 6.65 12.95 0.65
C HIS A 46 7.01 12.11 -0.58
N VAL A 47 7.06 12.74 -1.76
CA VAL A 47 7.46 12.01 -2.98
C VAL A 47 8.91 11.58 -2.84
N GLY A 48 9.15 10.26 -2.91
CA GLY A 48 10.46 9.64 -2.74
C GLY A 48 10.78 9.22 -1.30
N ASP A 49 9.99 9.65 -0.32
CA ASP A 49 10.12 9.19 1.06
C ASP A 49 9.64 7.75 1.20
N PRO A 50 10.24 6.94 2.10
CA PRO A 50 9.70 5.64 2.45
C PRO A 50 8.39 5.77 3.24
N ALA A 51 7.69 4.66 3.43
CA ALA A 51 6.61 4.59 4.42
C ALA A 51 7.13 4.99 5.82
N ASP A 52 6.26 5.64 6.60
CA ASP A 52 6.53 6.05 7.97
C ASP A 52 7.00 4.82 8.77
N PRO A 53 8.08 4.94 9.56
CA PRO A 53 8.62 3.82 10.32
C PRO A 53 7.59 3.12 11.22
N ARG A 54 6.58 3.85 11.73
CA ARG A 54 5.49 3.27 12.53
C ARG A 54 4.56 2.38 11.69
N THR A 55 4.37 2.71 10.42
CA THR A 55 3.62 1.87 9.48
C THR A 55 4.37 0.58 9.20
N SER A 56 5.67 0.66 8.90
CA SER A 56 6.51 -0.53 8.70
C SER A 56 6.56 -1.40 9.96
N ALA A 57 6.70 -0.78 11.14
CA ALA A 57 6.69 -1.51 12.41
C ALA A 57 5.35 -2.22 12.68
N ALA A 58 4.22 -1.57 12.40
CA ALA A 58 2.89 -2.18 12.56
C ALA A 58 2.66 -3.35 11.60
N LEU A 59 3.19 -3.29 10.37
CA LEU A 59 3.10 -4.37 9.39
C LEU A 59 4.04 -5.54 9.71
N GLY A 60 5.24 -5.27 10.23
CA GLY A 60 6.21 -6.30 10.63
C GLY A 60 5.88 -6.97 11.96
N ALA A 61 4.93 -6.44 12.72
CA ALA A 61 4.42 -7.03 13.95
C ALA A 61 3.23 -8.00 13.73
N ALA A 62 2.87 -8.27 12.46
CA ALA A 62 1.80 -9.16 12.05
C ALA A 62 2.32 -10.54 11.64
#